data_AF-A0A8J7AGW7-F1
#
_entry.id   AF-A0A8J7AGW7-F1
#
_cell.length_a   1.000
_cell.length_b   1.000
_cell.length_c   1.000
_cell.angle_alpha   90.00
_cell.angle_beta   90.00
_cell.angle_gamma   90.00
#
_symmetry.space_group_name_H-M   'P 1'
#
loop_
_entity.id
_entity.type
_entity.pdbx_description
1 polymer ?
#
loop_
_entity_poly.entity_id
_entity_poly.type
_entity_poly.pdbx_seq_one_letter_code
_entity_poly.pdbx_strand_id
1 'polypeptide(L)'
;MNTKIQSISNDIGKEIININNITVLELDKEEIINLFKSYGILIFRGFMADAEIFKEFTNSLSTDFINYAGGTFNRRVINGDIGLIFNF
;
A
#
# COMPACT_ATOMS: atom_id res chain seq x y z
N MET A 1 3.19 13.92 15.39
CA MET A 1 2.60 12.89 14.52
C MET A 1 3.01 13.19 13.10
N ASN A 2 3.53 12.20 12.36
CA ASN A 2 3.99 12.38 10.97
C ASN A 2 2.86 12.13 9.95
N THR A 3 1.71 11.67 10.43
CA THR A 3 0.52 11.37 9.65
C THR A 3 -0.72 11.92 10.34
N LYS A 4 -1.77 12.13 9.55
CA LYS A 4 -3.13 12.43 10.00
C LYS A 4 -4.05 11.28 9.59
N ILE A 5 -4.82 10.74 10.53
CA ILE A 5 -5.77 9.65 10.28
C ILE A 5 -7.20 10.22 10.27
N GLN A 6 -7.99 9.88 9.24
CA GLN A 6 -9.38 10.33 9.10
C GLN A 6 -10.29 9.15 8.77
N SER A 7 -11.55 9.21 9.21
CA SER A 7 -12.57 8.23 8.83
C SER A 7 -13.05 8.48 7.40
N ILE A 8 -13.14 7.41 6.60
CA ILE A 8 -13.80 7.46 5.28
C ILE A 8 -15.31 7.31 5.47
N SER A 9 -15.72 6.42 6.37
CA SER A 9 -17.09 6.27 6.83
C SER A 9 -17.11 5.99 8.35
N ASN A 10 -18.30 5.88 8.94
CA ASN A 10 -18.43 5.64 10.38
C ASN A 10 -17.84 4.29 10.80
N ASP A 11 -17.99 3.26 9.97
CA ASP A 11 -17.72 1.88 10.37
C ASP A 11 -16.60 1.23 9.55
N ILE A 12 -16.30 1.77 8.36
CA ILE A 12 -15.35 1.18 7.41
C ILE A 12 -14.40 2.26 6.90
N GLY A 13 -13.13 1.88 6.82
CA GLY A 13 -12.15 2.67 6.10
C GLY A 13 -11.50 3.80 6.91
N LYS A 14 -10.17 3.86 6.85
CA LYS A 14 -9.39 5.01 7.31
C LYS A 14 -8.52 5.55 6.20
N GLU A 15 -8.40 6.87 6.14
CA GLU A 15 -7.42 7.55 5.33
C GLU A 15 -6.23 7.97 6.19
N ILE A 16 -5.02 7.64 5.75
CA ILE A 16 -3.75 7.96 6.38
C ILE A 16 -3.05 8.96 5.46
N ILE A 17 -2.95 10.20 5.92
CA ILE A 17 -2.42 11.32 5.14
C ILE A 17 -1.03 11.67 5.67
N ASN A 18 -0.04 11.61 4.81
CA ASN A 18 1.32 12.06 5.09
C ASN A 18 1.35 13.59 5.20
N ILE A 19 1.83 14.11 6.33
CA ILE A 19 1.96 15.56 6.56
C ILE A 19 3.42 16.03 6.63
N ASN A 20 4.37 15.11 6.81
CA ASN A 20 5.78 15.41 7.06
C ASN A 20 6.72 14.83 5.99
N ASN A 21 6.18 14.46 4.82
CA ASN A 21 6.94 13.90 3.70
C ASN A 21 7.77 12.66 4.07
N ILE A 22 7.25 11.84 5.00
CA ILE A 22 7.87 10.57 5.41
C ILE A 22 7.60 9.48 4.36
N THR A 23 8.44 8.45 4.31
CA THR A 23 8.13 7.24 3.53
C THR A 23 7.09 6.38 4.27
N VAL A 24 6.34 5.59 3.50
CA VAL A 24 5.38 4.61 4.06
C VAL A 24 6.08 3.55 4.93
N LEU A 25 7.38 3.34 4.73
CA LEU A 25 8.21 2.43 5.52
C LEU A 25 8.49 2.92 6.95
N GLU A 26 8.31 4.22 7.21
CA GLU A 26 8.45 4.83 8.54
C GLU A 26 7.17 4.71 9.38
N LEU A 27 6.08 4.17 8.81
CA LEU A 27 4.84 3.96 9.55
C LEU A 27 4.98 2.82 10.57
N ASP A 28 4.36 2.99 11.73
CA ASP A 28 4.28 1.93 12.74
C ASP A 28 3.43 0.78 12.20
N LYS A 29 4.09 -0.36 11.97
CA LYS A 29 3.46 -1.54 11.38
C LYS A 29 2.35 -2.12 12.26
N GLU A 30 2.52 -2.13 13.57
CA GLU A 30 1.50 -2.65 14.49
C GLU A 30 0.27 -1.75 14.48
N GLU A 31 0.47 -0.43 14.43
CA GLU A 31 -0.63 0.54 14.29
C GLU A 31 -1.41 0.30 12.99
N ILE A 32 -0.71 0.15 11.85
CA ILE A 32 -1.33 -0.11 10.55
C ILE A 32 -2.13 -1.43 10.56
N ILE A 33 -1.56 -2.49 11.12
CA ILE A 33 -2.24 -3.79 11.21
C ILE A 33 -3.50 -3.69 12.09
N ASN A 34 -3.43 -3.00 13.23
CA ASN A 34 -4.56 -2.83 14.13
C ASN A 34 -5.67 -1.97 13.50
N LEU A 35 -5.30 -0.92 12.77
CA LEU A 35 -6.25 -0.11 11.99
C LEU A 35 -6.93 -0.95 10.91
N PHE A 36 -6.15 -1.75 10.17
CA PHE A 36 -6.72 -2.62 9.14
C PHE A 36 -7.68 -3.67 9.73
N LYS A 37 -7.32 -4.33 10.84
CA LYS A 37 -8.20 -5.30 11.53
C LYS A 37 -9.49 -4.67 12.03
N SER A 38 -9.46 -3.39 12.42
CA SER A 38 -10.61 -2.69 12.98
C SER A 38 -11.55 -2.13 11.92
N TYR A 39 -11.01 -1.64 10.80
CA TYR A 39 -11.76 -0.84 9.82
C TYR A 39 -11.79 -1.44 8.40
N GLY A 40 -11.06 -2.53 8.16
CA GLY A 40 -11.05 -3.32 6.92
C GLY A 40 -10.37 -2.67 5.71
N ILE A 41 -10.38 -1.34 5.58
CA ILE A 41 -9.83 -0.62 4.44
C ILE A 41 -8.91 0.49 4.94
N LEU A 42 -7.73 0.64 4.32
CA LEU A 42 -6.82 1.76 4.56
C LEU A 42 -6.48 2.43 3.22
N ILE A 43 -6.56 3.75 3.17
CA ILE A 43 -6.15 4.57 2.02
C ILE A 43 -4.95 5.40 2.45
N PHE A 44 -3.82 5.26 1.74
CA PHE A 44 -2.60 6.01 2.00
C PHE A 44 -2.51 7.17 1.01
N ARG A 45 -2.41 8.41 1.51
CA ARG A 45 -2.33 9.63 0.67
C ARG A 45 -1.10 10.48 1.03
N GLY A 46 -0.47 11.06 0.00
CA GLY A 46 0.66 11.99 0.17
C GLY A 46 1.99 11.29 0.43
N PHE A 47 2.06 9.96 0.32
CA PHE A 47 3.31 9.23 0.26
C PHE A 47 3.86 9.28 -1.16
N MET A 48 5.20 9.29 -1.30
CA MET A 48 5.81 9.17 -2.62
C MET A 48 5.42 7.83 -3.26
N ALA A 49 5.01 7.88 -4.52
CA ALA A 49 4.70 6.70 -5.32
C ALA A 49 6.00 6.15 -5.91
N ASP A 50 6.54 5.12 -5.26
CA ASP A 50 7.71 4.38 -5.73
C ASP A 50 7.42 2.87 -5.63
N ALA A 51 7.75 2.13 -6.68
CA ALA A 51 7.40 0.71 -6.80
C ALA A 51 8.22 -0.17 -5.84
N GLU A 52 9.48 0.18 -5.58
CA GLU A 52 10.35 -0.56 -4.66
C GLU A 52 9.88 -0.34 -3.22
N ILE A 53 9.62 0.91 -2.85
CA ILE A 53 9.05 1.29 -1.55
C ILE A 53 7.71 0.59 -1.31
N PHE A 54 6.82 0.56 -2.32
CA PHE A 54 5.54 -0.12 -2.20
C PHE A 54 5.71 -1.62 -1.97
N LYS A 55 6.57 -2.28 -2.75
CA LYS A 55 6.86 -3.72 -2.63
C LYS A 55 7.44 -4.05 -1.26
N GLU A 56 8.40 -3.27 -0.78
CA GLU A 56 9.01 -3.45 0.54
C GLU A 56 7.95 -3.30 1.64
N PHE A 57 7.14 -2.24 1.57
CA PHE A 57 6.07 -2.00 2.54
C PHE A 57 5.06 -3.15 2.58
N THR A 58 4.55 -3.60 1.43
CA THR A 58 3.58 -4.69 1.38
C THR A 58 4.15 -6.01 1.89
N ASN A 59 5.40 -6.32 1.55
CA ASN A 59 6.08 -7.52 2.06
C ASN A 59 6.35 -7.44 3.56
N SER A 60 6.44 -6.23 4.12
CA SER A 60 6.58 -6.05 5.57
C SER A 60 5.28 -6.29 6.35
N LEU A 61 4.12 -6.24 5.68
CA LEU A 61 2.79 -6.43 6.28
C LEU A 61 2.25 -7.86 6.10
N SER A 62 2.77 -8.61 5.12
CA SER A 62 2.36 -9.98 4.84
C SER A 62 3.50 -10.77 4.22
N THR A 63 3.62 -12.05 4.59
CA THR A 63 4.63 -12.97 4.05
C THR A 63 4.28 -13.47 2.64
N ASP A 64 3.01 -13.41 2.24
CA ASP A 64 2.51 -14.02 1.02
C ASP A 64 1.63 -13.03 0.25
N PHE A 65 2.27 -12.15 -0.55
CA PHE A 65 1.54 -11.36 -1.53
C PHE A 65 1.38 -12.18 -2.81
N ILE A 66 0.15 -12.66 -3.09
CA ILE A 66 -0.19 -13.14 -4.42
C ILE A 66 -0.22 -11.91 -5.32
N ASN A 67 0.70 -11.85 -6.28
CA ASN A 67 0.72 -10.85 -7.33
C ASN A 67 -0.57 -11.01 -8.18
N TYR A 68 -1.68 -10.43 -7.72
CA TYR A 68 -2.94 -10.43 -8.44
C TYR A 68 -2.87 -9.37 -9.52
N ALA A 69 -2.22 -9.75 -10.60
CA ALA A 69 -2.23 -9.01 -11.82
C ALA A 69 -3.51 -9.42 -12.56
N GLY A 70 -4.53 -8.54 -12.58
CA GLY A 70 -5.88 -8.83 -13.09
C GLY A 70 -5.89 -9.49 -14.48
N GLY A 71 -7.03 -10.07 -14.87
CA GLY A 71 -7.23 -11.08 -15.95
C GLY A 71 -6.67 -10.83 -17.36
N THR A 72 -5.96 -9.74 -17.61
CA THR A 72 -5.17 -9.46 -18.81
C THR A 72 -3.65 -9.60 -18.61
N PHE A 73 -3.17 -10.08 -17.46
CA PHE A 73 -1.74 -10.29 -17.18
C PHE A 73 -1.18 -11.60 -17.76
N ASN A 74 -1.71 -12.04 -18.90
CA ASN A 74 -1.11 -13.09 -19.72
C ASN A 74 -0.66 -12.47 -21.04
N ARG A 75 0.38 -11.63 -21.01
CA ARG A 75 1.31 -11.55 -22.14
C ARG A 75 2.65 -10.89 -21.79
N ARG A 76 3.67 -11.75 -21.84
CA ARG A 76 5.08 -11.49 -22.13
C ARG A 76 5.97 -11.15 -20.93
N VAL A 77 6.50 -12.22 -20.33
CA VAL A 77 7.90 -12.23 -19.88
C VAL A 77 8.78 -12.02 -21.12
N ILE A 78 9.42 -10.87 -21.24
CA ILE A 78 10.56 -10.67 -22.15
C ILE A 78 11.77 -10.53 -21.24
N ASN A 79 12.74 -11.43 -21.37
CA ASN A 79 14.02 -11.42 -20.66
C ASN A 79 13.97 -11.52 -19.11
N GLY A 80 12.99 -12.22 -18.53
CA GLY A 80 13.04 -12.61 -17.12
C GLY A 80 12.73 -11.50 -16.10
N ASP A 81 12.52 -10.26 -16.55
CA ASP A 81 12.11 -9.16 -15.69
C ASP A 81 10.58 -8.97 -15.73
N ILE A 82 9.98 -8.91 -14.53
CA ILE A 82 8.56 -8.60 -14.35
C ILE A 82 8.40 -7.08 -14.48
N GLY A 83 8.03 -6.62 -15.67
CA GLY A 83 7.65 -5.21 -15.88
C GLY A 83 6.36 -4.87 -15.13
N LEU A 84 6.41 -3.91 -14.21
CA LEU A 84 5.24 -3.25 -13.64
C LEU A 84 4.70 -2.24 -14.66
N ILE A 85 3.43 -2.37 -15.05
CA ILE A 85 2.73 -1.39 -15.91
C ILE A 85 1.70 -0.66 -15.04
N PHE A 86 1.84 0.65 -14.92
CA PHE A 86 0.79 1.56 -14.45
C PHE A 86 0.01 2.06 -15.67
N ASN A 87 -1.31 1.89 -15.69
CA ASN A 87 -2.20 2.60 -16.63
C ASN A 87 -2.80 3.80 -15.90
N PHE A 88 -2.72 4.97 -16.54
CA PHE A 88 -3.31 6.24 -16.08
C PHE A 88 -4.83 6.24 -16.23
#